data_AF-A0A1V5MDU7-F1
#
_entry.id   AF-A0A1V5MDU7-F1
#
_cell.length_a   1.000
_cell.length_b   1.000
_cell.length_c   1.000
_cell.angle_alpha   90.00
_cell.angle_beta   90.00
_cell.angle_gamma   90.00
#
_symmetry.space_group_name_H-M   'P 1'
#
loop_
_entity.id
_entity.type
_entity.pdbx_description
1 polymer ?
#
loop_
_entity_poly.entity_id
_entity_poly.type
_entity_poly.pdbx_seq_one_letter_code
_entity_poly.pdbx_strand_id
1 'polypeptide(L)'
;MLPPKVVPGDLDVLDYQRLMLRYQALVWLSQMSFCSKQVLRLSPEDAIPEAERRKMLALMTAVQASVFVTDTVTGVQETASDLVKYAAGEGGRLLDKNELTRKAKDKAVFAFDFVGKLAGDTVHKVLEDVVLPHVGLPVHYVPEGGSARQYLTMAERFEKLGYVEPMRKALQRAIACGGAEGERAKVLSKTRLPLREIRNQSMSKFLDALKFIYTKKESQARPLLLELLRDEAGFDWVYPRLALIELSSGEEERARDLMARLIKENANSIFAYSTLVTIELAAWQIGAMEKHVTKLLELDSVAPETIQAEQIFSLICQTGLR
;
A
#
# COMPACT_ATOMS: atom_id res chain seq x y z
N MET A 1 20.22 2.98 -2.78
CA MET A 1 20.16 4.45 -2.97
C MET A 1 18.80 4.79 -3.55
N LEU A 2 18.05 5.63 -2.85
CA LEU A 2 16.76 6.14 -3.30
C LEU A 2 16.89 7.04 -4.55
N PRO A 3 15.83 7.19 -5.35
CA PRO A 3 15.82 8.13 -6.47
C PRO A 3 15.96 9.59 -5.96
N PRO A 4 16.47 10.51 -6.79
CA PRO A 4 16.64 11.91 -6.41
C PRO A 4 15.28 12.59 -6.17
N LYS A 5 15.24 13.58 -5.26
CA LYS A 5 14.01 14.37 -5.00
C LYS A 5 13.62 15.25 -6.20
N VAL A 6 14.60 15.66 -7.00
CA VAL A 6 14.40 16.36 -8.28
C VAL A 6 14.52 15.34 -9.40
N VAL A 7 13.48 15.20 -10.21
CA VAL A 7 13.49 14.26 -11.33
C VAL A 7 14.50 14.75 -12.38
N PRO A 8 15.49 13.92 -12.79
CA PRO A 8 16.42 14.30 -13.85
C PRO A 8 15.70 14.53 -15.17
N GLY A 9 16.20 15.50 -15.95
CA GLY A 9 15.75 15.74 -17.32
C GLY A 9 16.40 14.77 -18.32
N ASP A 10 15.87 14.76 -19.54
CA ASP A 10 16.48 14.12 -20.72
C ASP A 10 16.78 12.61 -20.60
N LEU A 11 16.01 11.90 -19.77
CA LEU A 11 16.05 10.44 -19.68
C LEU A 11 15.26 9.78 -20.82
N ASP A 12 15.57 8.52 -21.09
CA ASP A 12 14.75 7.71 -21.99
C ASP A 12 13.42 7.28 -21.34
N VAL A 13 12.52 6.70 -22.14
CA VAL A 13 11.21 6.24 -21.68
C VAL A 13 11.33 5.19 -20.57
N LEU A 14 12.30 4.27 -20.67
CA LEU A 14 12.48 3.18 -19.73
C LEU A 14 12.94 3.71 -18.37
N ASP A 15 13.90 4.63 -18.36
CA ASP A 15 14.41 5.26 -17.15
C ASP A 15 13.33 6.10 -16.44
N TYR A 16 12.46 6.78 -17.19
CA TYR A 16 11.28 7.42 -16.60
C TYR A 16 10.28 6.40 -16.04
N GLN A 17 10.10 5.24 -16.67
CA GLN A 17 9.26 4.16 -16.13
C GLN A 17 9.86 3.56 -14.85
N ARG A 18 11.18 3.34 -14.81
CA ARG A 18 11.90 2.90 -13.60
C ARG A 18 11.73 3.90 -12.47
N LEU A 19 11.95 5.20 -12.73
CA LEU A 19 11.77 6.26 -11.75
C LEU A 19 10.32 6.36 -11.28
N MET A 20 9.34 6.20 -12.17
CA MET A 20 7.92 6.20 -11.80
C MET A 20 7.60 5.10 -10.78
N LEU A 21 8.08 3.87 -10.98
CA LEU A 21 7.89 2.77 -10.03
C LEU A 21 8.57 3.06 -8.67
N ARG A 22 9.76 3.68 -8.69
CA ARG A 22 10.49 4.05 -7.47
C ARG A 22 9.78 5.15 -6.69
N TYR A 23 9.32 6.20 -7.36
CA TYR A 23 8.55 7.28 -6.72
C TYR A 23 7.19 6.82 -6.24
N GLN A 24 6.58 5.85 -6.92
CA GLN A 24 5.36 5.19 -6.46
C GLN A 24 5.58 4.46 -5.13
N ALA A 25 6.69 3.71 -5.00
CA ALA A 25 7.06 3.04 -3.75
C ALA A 25 7.29 4.02 -2.59
N LEU A 26 7.73 5.24 -2.91
CA LEU A 26 7.97 6.33 -1.94
C LEU A 26 6.74 7.21 -1.68
N VAL A 27 5.65 7.03 -2.43
CA VAL A 27 4.48 7.92 -2.41
C VAL A 27 4.85 9.38 -2.77
N TRP A 28 5.88 9.58 -3.59
CA TRP A 28 6.32 10.89 -4.07
C TRP A 28 5.52 11.31 -5.31
N LEU A 29 4.26 11.70 -5.07
CA LEU A 29 3.25 11.90 -6.12
C LEU A 29 3.64 12.98 -7.15
N SER A 30 4.32 14.05 -6.73
CA SER A 30 4.76 15.11 -7.65
C SER A 30 5.78 14.59 -8.67
N GLN A 31 6.78 13.85 -8.19
CA GLN A 31 7.84 13.25 -8.99
C GLN A 31 7.28 12.14 -9.89
N MET A 32 6.40 11.29 -9.34
CA MET A 32 5.72 10.25 -10.10
C MET A 32 4.88 10.85 -11.23
N SER A 33 4.14 11.93 -10.96
CA SER A 33 3.34 12.64 -11.97
C SER A 33 4.22 13.24 -13.07
N PHE A 34 5.36 13.82 -12.70
CA PHE A 34 6.34 14.32 -13.67
C PHE A 34 6.84 13.20 -14.58
N CYS A 35 7.30 12.07 -14.02
CA CYS A 35 7.75 10.92 -14.81
C CYS A 35 6.65 10.42 -15.75
N SER A 36 5.41 10.30 -15.27
CA SER A 36 4.27 9.88 -16.09
C SER A 36 4.06 10.79 -17.29
N LYS A 37 4.16 12.12 -17.13
CA LYS A 37 4.09 13.07 -18.25
C LYS A 37 5.20 12.84 -19.27
N GLN A 38 6.43 12.58 -18.82
CA GLN A 38 7.55 12.36 -19.73
C GLN A 38 7.41 11.04 -20.49
N VAL A 39 6.97 9.96 -19.82
CA VAL A 39 6.61 8.70 -20.49
C VAL A 39 5.56 8.95 -21.57
N LEU A 40 4.50 9.70 -21.26
CA LEU A 40 3.44 10.02 -22.24
C LEU A 40 3.92 10.92 -23.38
N ARG A 41 4.91 11.79 -23.17
CA ARG A 41 5.47 12.64 -24.24
C ARG A 41 6.39 11.87 -25.17
N LEU A 42 7.22 11.01 -24.59
CA LEU A 42 8.26 10.26 -25.30
C LEU A 42 7.75 8.94 -25.89
N SER A 43 6.54 8.50 -25.52
CA SER A 43 5.91 7.32 -26.12
C SER A 43 5.59 7.58 -27.61
N PRO A 44 5.78 6.59 -28.50
CA PRO A 44 5.47 6.70 -29.92
C PRO A 44 4.05 7.22 -30.18
N GLU A 45 3.83 7.99 -31.25
CA GLU A 45 2.53 8.57 -31.60
C GLU A 45 1.45 7.49 -31.79
N ASP A 46 1.86 6.37 -32.38
CA ASP A 46 1.05 5.18 -32.67
C ASP A 46 0.73 4.34 -31.43
N ALA A 47 1.38 4.61 -30.28
CA ALA A 47 1.10 3.91 -29.03
C ALA A 47 -0.15 4.44 -28.30
N ILE A 48 -0.45 5.75 -28.42
CA ILE A 48 -1.55 6.41 -27.71
C ILE A 48 -2.20 7.46 -28.64
N PRO A 49 -3.52 7.37 -28.91
CA PRO A 49 -4.23 8.37 -29.69
C PRO A 49 -4.06 9.79 -29.12
N GLU A 50 -3.80 10.77 -29.97
CA GLU A 50 -3.45 12.14 -29.59
C GLU A 50 -4.48 12.82 -28.65
N ALA A 51 -5.78 12.56 -28.87
CA ALA A 51 -6.84 13.07 -28.01
C ALA A 51 -6.76 12.53 -26.56
N GLU A 52 -6.33 11.28 -26.40
CA GLU A 52 -6.19 10.63 -25.10
C GLU A 52 -4.90 11.08 -24.40
N ARG A 53 -3.82 11.20 -25.17
CA ARG A 53 -2.55 11.76 -24.70
C ARG A 53 -2.74 13.15 -24.10
N ARG A 54 -3.50 14.03 -24.77
CA ARG A 54 -3.82 15.38 -24.26
C ARG A 54 -4.62 15.34 -22.96
N LYS A 55 -5.63 14.47 -22.85
CA LYS A 55 -6.41 14.28 -21.62
C LYS A 55 -5.54 13.82 -20.46
N MET A 56 -4.68 12.82 -20.69
CA MET A 56 -3.77 12.29 -19.66
C MET A 56 -2.71 13.31 -19.23
N LEU A 57 -2.17 14.09 -20.18
CA LEU A 57 -1.23 15.17 -19.86
C LEU A 57 -1.87 16.28 -19.02
N ALA A 58 -3.09 16.71 -19.38
CA ALA A 58 -3.84 17.70 -18.62
C ALA A 58 -4.13 17.19 -17.21
N LEU A 59 -4.53 15.94 -17.10
CA LEU A 59 -4.80 15.27 -15.85
C LEU A 59 -3.58 15.18 -14.93
N MET A 60 -2.43 14.69 -15.43
CA MET A 60 -1.19 14.66 -14.66
C MET A 60 -0.74 16.06 -14.26
N THR A 61 -1.05 17.07 -15.07
CA THR A 61 -0.79 18.48 -14.72
C THR A 61 -1.63 18.94 -13.55
N ALA A 62 -2.89 18.55 -13.50
CA ALA A 62 -3.74 18.83 -12.37
C ALA A 62 -3.32 18.08 -11.09
N VAL A 63 -2.86 16.82 -11.19
CA VAL A 63 -2.31 16.06 -10.04
C VAL A 63 -1.06 16.73 -9.48
N GLN A 64 -0.13 17.14 -10.34
CA GLN A 64 1.08 17.82 -9.89
C GLN A 64 0.75 19.18 -9.23
N ALA A 65 -0.21 19.92 -9.79
CA ALA A 65 -0.66 21.20 -9.23
C ALA A 65 -1.40 21.01 -7.89
N SER A 66 -2.24 19.98 -7.75
CA SER A 66 -2.98 19.73 -6.51
C SER A 66 -2.06 19.30 -5.37
N VAL A 67 -1.03 18.50 -5.64
CA VAL A 67 0.01 18.15 -4.65
C VAL A 67 0.73 19.41 -4.18
N PHE A 68 1.13 20.29 -5.10
CA PHE A 68 1.78 21.55 -4.77
C PHE A 68 0.89 22.47 -3.91
N VAL A 69 -0.41 22.56 -4.24
CA VAL A 69 -1.40 23.33 -3.46
C VAL A 69 -1.66 22.70 -2.10
N THR A 70 -1.66 21.37 -1.97
CA THR A 70 -1.84 20.67 -0.68
C THR A 70 -0.63 20.87 0.23
N ASP A 71 0.58 20.89 -0.33
CA ASP A 71 1.82 21.19 0.40
C ASP A 71 1.91 22.67 0.84
N THR A 72 1.22 23.59 0.14
CA THR A 72 1.19 25.03 0.49
C THR A 72 -0.05 25.46 1.28
N VAL A 73 -1.15 24.71 1.23
CA VAL A 73 -2.43 25.04 1.85
C VAL A 73 -3.05 23.77 2.43
N THR A 74 -3.01 23.64 3.76
CA THR A 74 -3.61 22.56 4.55
C THR A 74 -5.16 22.56 4.54
N GLY A 75 -5.82 22.94 3.43
CA GLY A 75 -7.23 23.36 3.45
C GLY A 75 -8.14 22.98 2.27
N VAL A 76 -7.68 22.33 1.19
CA VAL A 76 -8.58 22.00 0.05
C VAL A 76 -8.39 20.53 -0.39
N GLN A 77 -8.93 19.61 0.40
CA GLN A 77 -8.70 18.16 0.24
C GLN A 77 -9.75 17.47 -0.64
N GLU A 78 -10.98 18.01 -0.74
CA GLU A 78 -12.10 17.34 -1.43
C GLU A 78 -12.04 17.44 -2.96
N THR A 79 -11.66 18.60 -3.52
CA THR A 79 -11.64 18.83 -4.98
C THR A 79 -10.51 18.07 -5.69
N ALA A 80 -9.41 17.81 -4.99
CA ALA A 80 -8.27 17.05 -5.52
C ALA A 80 -8.56 15.54 -5.60
N SER A 81 -9.29 14.98 -4.62
CA SER A 81 -9.65 13.56 -4.60
C SER A 81 -10.60 13.18 -5.74
N ASP A 82 -11.61 14.01 -6.02
CA ASP A 82 -12.57 13.71 -7.09
C ASP A 82 -11.96 13.82 -8.49
N LEU A 83 -10.99 14.74 -8.66
CA LEU A 83 -10.25 14.86 -9.91
C LEU A 83 -9.37 13.63 -10.17
N VAL A 84 -8.75 13.06 -9.13
CA VAL A 84 -7.91 11.85 -9.22
C VAL A 84 -8.74 10.57 -9.39
N LYS A 85 -9.98 10.51 -8.90
CA LYS A 85 -10.88 9.38 -9.22
C LYS A 85 -11.39 9.42 -10.64
N TYR A 86 -11.77 10.61 -11.12
CA TYR A 86 -12.21 10.82 -12.50
C TYR A 86 -11.09 10.47 -13.50
N ALA A 87 -9.85 10.80 -13.12
CA ALA A 87 -8.62 10.41 -13.80
C ALA A 87 -8.46 8.90 -14.02
N ALA A 88 -8.66 8.14 -12.96
CA ALA A 88 -8.51 6.69 -12.94
C ALA A 88 -9.64 6.02 -13.74
N GLY A 89 -10.87 6.56 -13.63
CA GLY A 89 -12.05 6.06 -14.34
C GLY A 89 -11.96 6.22 -15.87
N GLU A 90 -11.52 7.39 -16.35
CA GLU A 90 -11.49 7.66 -17.80
C GLU A 90 -10.22 7.10 -18.48
N GLY A 91 -9.12 6.94 -17.74
CA GLY A 91 -7.92 6.22 -18.21
C GLY A 91 -8.15 4.72 -18.42
N GLY A 92 -9.00 4.08 -17.59
CA GLY A 92 -9.29 2.64 -17.70
C GLY A 92 -10.09 2.23 -18.95
N ARG A 93 -10.90 3.16 -19.48
CA ARG A 93 -11.94 2.87 -20.50
C ARG A 93 -11.45 2.93 -21.95
N LEU A 94 -10.31 3.58 -22.22
CA LEU A 94 -9.79 3.79 -23.59
C LEU A 94 -8.74 2.76 -24.02
N LEU A 95 -8.09 2.11 -23.06
CA LEU A 95 -7.01 1.16 -23.28
C LEU A 95 -7.46 -0.24 -23.79
N ASP A 96 -8.78 -0.47 -23.94
CA ASP A 96 -9.34 -1.76 -24.41
C ASP A 96 -9.13 -2.06 -25.90
N LYS A 97 -8.61 -1.11 -26.69
CA LYS A 97 -8.73 -1.15 -28.16
C LYS A 97 -7.50 -1.62 -28.95
N ASN A 98 -6.40 -2.03 -28.31
CA ASN A 98 -5.18 -2.39 -29.03
C ASN A 98 -4.33 -3.46 -28.28
N GLU A 99 -3.83 -4.48 -28.97
CA GLU A 99 -3.27 -5.72 -28.36
C GLU A 99 -1.93 -5.52 -27.64
N LEU A 100 -1.05 -4.67 -28.19
CA LEU A 100 0.21 -4.25 -27.55
C LEU A 100 -0.04 -3.29 -26.38
N THR A 101 -1.03 -2.42 -26.52
CA THR A 101 -1.46 -1.46 -25.50
C THR A 101 -2.27 -2.13 -24.38
N ARG A 102 -2.87 -3.31 -24.63
CA ARG A 102 -3.56 -4.13 -23.61
C ARG A 102 -2.58 -4.77 -22.63
N LYS A 103 -1.40 -5.21 -23.07
CA LYS A 103 -0.34 -5.70 -22.15
C LYS A 103 0.25 -4.57 -21.31
N ALA A 104 0.41 -3.37 -21.89
CA ALA A 104 0.83 -2.17 -21.16
C ALA A 104 -0.31 -1.59 -20.28
N LYS A 105 -1.58 -1.77 -20.66
CA LYS A 105 -2.80 -1.43 -19.91
C LYS A 105 -2.89 -2.20 -18.63
N ASP A 106 -2.76 -3.52 -18.65
CA ASP A 106 -2.84 -4.33 -17.43
C ASP A 106 -1.78 -3.89 -16.39
N LYS A 107 -0.72 -3.22 -16.86
CA LYS A 107 0.42 -2.71 -16.09
C LYS A 107 0.29 -1.22 -15.69
N ALA A 108 -0.28 -0.37 -16.55
CA ALA A 108 -0.49 1.07 -16.32
C ALA A 108 -1.84 1.38 -15.65
N VAL A 109 -2.90 0.61 -15.95
CA VAL A 109 -4.14 0.59 -15.18
C VAL A 109 -3.86 0.13 -13.76
N PHE A 110 -2.83 -0.69 -13.51
CA PHE A 110 -2.40 -0.99 -12.14
C PHE A 110 -1.75 0.21 -11.44
N ALA A 111 -0.98 1.03 -12.17
CA ALA A 111 -0.41 2.28 -11.64
C ALA A 111 -1.49 3.36 -11.40
N PHE A 112 -2.52 3.41 -12.25
CA PHE A 112 -3.65 4.34 -12.11
C PHE A 112 -4.75 3.83 -11.16
N ASP A 113 -4.96 2.52 -11.03
CA ASP A 113 -5.77 1.89 -9.96
C ASP A 113 -5.04 1.97 -8.62
N PHE A 114 -3.71 2.04 -8.61
CA PHE A 114 -2.94 2.32 -7.40
C PHE A 114 -3.07 3.78 -6.97
N VAL A 115 -3.05 4.73 -7.91
CA VAL A 115 -3.41 6.13 -7.67
C VAL A 115 -4.91 6.28 -7.32
N GLY A 116 -5.78 5.49 -7.96
CA GLY A 116 -7.21 5.40 -7.68
C GLY A 116 -7.54 4.66 -6.38
N LYS A 117 -6.65 3.81 -5.85
CA LYS A 117 -6.76 3.21 -4.51
C LYS A 117 -6.10 4.10 -3.44
N LEU A 118 -5.07 4.88 -3.79
CA LEU A 118 -4.45 5.88 -2.91
C LEU A 118 -5.24 7.20 -2.83
N ALA A 119 -6.00 7.55 -3.87
CA ALA A 119 -6.91 8.71 -3.91
C ALA A 119 -8.38 8.32 -3.77
N GLY A 120 -8.71 7.05 -4.05
CA GLY A 120 -9.98 6.41 -3.71
C GLY A 120 -10.02 5.82 -2.32
N ASP A 121 -9.11 6.24 -1.43
CA ASP A 121 -9.38 6.34 0.01
C ASP A 121 -10.41 7.45 0.32
N THR A 122 -11.44 7.56 -0.53
CA THR A 122 -12.77 8.07 -0.14
C THR A 122 -13.50 7.00 0.67
N VAL A 123 -12.75 6.43 1.60
CA VAL A 123 -13.24 5.76 2.78
C VAL A 123 -13.48 6.82 3.87
N HIS A 124 -12.96 8.04 3.71
CA HIS A 124 -13.09 9.12 4.70
C HIS A 124 -14.54 9.55 5.04
N LYS A 125 -15.53 9.36 4.15
CA LYS A 125 -16.95 9.65 4.48
C LYS A 125 -17.80 8.41 4.80
N VAL A 126 -17.28 7.19 4.61
CA VAL A 126 -18.00 5.95 4.93
C VAL A 126 -17.52 5.37 6.26
N LEU A 127 -16.23 5.51 6.59
CA LEU A 127 -15.68 4.99 7.83
C LEU A 127 -16.18 5.77 9.07
N GLU A 128 -16.28 7.10 8.96
CA GLU A 128 -16.74 7.98 10.06
C GLU A 128 -18.27 8.03 10.16
N ASP A 129 -19.00 8.21 9.04
CA ASP A 129 -20.46 8.43 9.11
C ASP A 129 -21.32 7.17 8.92
N VAL A 130 -20.78 6.08 8.36
CA VAL A 130 -21.56 4.86 8.04
C VAL A 130 -21.11 3.65 8.86
N VAL A 131 -19.81 3.39 8.98
CA VAL A 131 -19.32 2.13 9.60
C VAL A 131 -19.37 2.16 11.13
N LEU A 132 -19.05 3.29 11.75
CA LEU A 132 -19.00 3.40 13.22
C LEU A 132 -20.39 3.42 13.90
N PRO A 133 -21.45 4.01 13.31
CA PRO A 133 -22.78 4.00 13.95
C PRO A 133 -23.75 2.91 13.45
N HIS A 134 -23.64 2.39 12.21
CA HIS A 134 -24.62 1.43 11.65
C HIS A 134 -24.31 -0.04 11.91
N VAL A 135 -23.16 -0.36 12.52
CA VAL A 135 -22.84 -1.73 12.96
C VAL A 135 -22.85 -1.75 14.48
N GLY A 136 -24.06 -1.79 15.06
CA GLY A 136 -24.32 -1.84 16.50
C GLY A 136 -23.88 -3.15 17.17
N LEU A 137 -22.60 -3.51 17.05
CA LEU A 137 -21.91 -4.50 17.86
C LEU A 137 -20.60 -3.89 18.36
N PRO A 138 -20.18 -4.15 19.61
CA PRO A 138 -18.89 -3.67 20.10
C PRO A 138 -17.80 -4.17 19.15
N VAL A 139 -16.94 -3.26 18.66
CA VAL A 139 -15.86 -3.55 17.69
C VAL A 139 -14.83 -4.57 18.24
N HIS A 140 -15.02 -5.04 19.47
CA HIS A 140 -14.21 -6.05 20.15
C HIS A 140 -14.93 -7.39 20.36
N TYR A 141 -16.17 -7.54 19.89
CA TYR A 141 -16.99 -8.72 20.14
C TYR A 141 -16.86 -9.75 19.01
N VAL A 142 -16.46 -10.97 19.37
CA VAL A 142 -16.50 -12.13 18.49
C VAL A 142 -17.66 -13.01 18.97
N PRO A 143 -18.78 -13.10 18.23
CA PRO A 143 -19.96 -13.84 18.66
C PRO A 143 -19.69 -15.33 18.75
N GLU A 144 -20.43 -16.02 19.62
CA GLU A 144 -20.40 -17.49 19.66
C GLU A 144 -21.32 -18.10 18.57
N GLY A 145 -21.08 -19.36 18.23
CA GLY A 145 -21.93 -20.13 17.30
C GLY A 145 -21.83 -19.74 15.82
N GLY A 146 -20.85 -18.92 15.44
CA GLY A 146 -20.59 -18.57 14.04
C GLY A 146 -19.94 -19.71 13.25
N SER A 147 -20.00 -19.62 11.92
CA SER A 147 -19.29 -20.53 11.02
C SER A 147 -17.83 -20.12 10.81
N ALA A 148 -16.99 -21.06 10.37
CA ALA A 148 -15.57 -20.81 10.05
C ALA A 148 -15.40 -19.61 9.09
N ARG A 149 -16.23 -19.54 8.05
CA ARG A 149 -16.24 -18.46 7.05
C ARG A 149 -16.62 -17.10 7.65
N GLN A 150 -17.60 -17.07 8.56
CA GLN A 150 -17.98 -15.83 9.25
C GLN A 150 -16.83 -15.31 10.10
N TYR A 151 -16.19 -16.18 10.87
CA TYR A 151 -15.04 -15.82 11.70
C TYR A 151 -13.83 -15.37 10.88
N LEU A 152 -13.54 -16.04 9.76
CA LEU A 152 -12.49 -15.64 8.84
C LEU A 152 -12.76 -14.23 8.26
N THR A 153 -13.99 -13.99 7.81
CA THR A 153 -14.42 -12.66 7.31
C THR A 153 -14.29 -11.58 8.38
N MET A 154 -14.58 -11.89 9.64
CA MET A 154 -14.39 -10.97 10.76
C MET A 154 -12.92 -10.66 11.01
N ALA A 155 -12.05 -11.68 10.99
CA ALA A 155 -10.62 -11.50 11.17
C ALA A 155 -10.03 -10.54 10.12
N GLU A 156 -10.36 -10.73 8.85
CA GLU A 156 -9.91 -9.86 7.76
C GLU A 156 -10.40 -8.40 7.93
N ARG A 157 -11.61 -8.22 8.47
CA ARG A 157 -12.13 -6.87 8.79
C ARG A 157 -11.38 -6.24 9.95
N PHE A 158 -11.13 -6.99 11.02
CA PHE A 158 -10.38 -6.50 12.17
C PHE A 158 -8.95 -6.11 11.80
N GLU A 159 -8.32 -6.86 10.89
CA GLU A 159 -7.01 -6.51 10.36
C GLU A 159 -7.00 -5.14 9.69
N LYS A 160 -7.95 -4.88 8.79
CA LYS A 160 -8.09 -3.59 8.10
C LYS A 160 -8.32 -2.43 9.06
N LEU A 161 -9.00 -2.68 10.18
CA LEU A 161 -9.31 -1.69 11.19
C LEU A 161 -8.18 -1.48 12.21
N GLY A 162 -7.19 -2.37 12.30
CA GLY A 162 -6.13 -2.29 13.31
C GLY A 162 -6.40 -3.04 14.62
N TYR A 163 -7.46 -3.86 14.70
CA TYR A 163 -7.87 -4.55 15.92
C TYR A 163 -7.23 -5.94 16.05
N VAL A 164 -6.02 -5.99 16.61
CA VAL A 164 -5.22 -7.21 16.72
C VAL A 164 -5.89 -8.30 17.56
N GLU A 165 -6.32 -8.00 18.80
CA GLU A 165 -6.85 -9.05 19.68
C GLU A 165 -8.24 -9.57 19.26
N PRO A 166 -9.17 -8.73 18.77
CA PRO A 166 -10.37 -9.23 18.11
C PRO A 166 -10.07 -10.11 16.88
N MET A 167 -9.10 -9.74 16.06
CA MET A 167 -8.63 -10.58 14.95
C MET A 167 -8.10 -11.93 15.45
N ARG A 168 -7.26 -11.94 16.48
CA ARG A 168 -6.73 -13.17 17.10
C ARG A 168 -7.86 -14.10 17.54
N LYS A 169 -8.85 -13.58 18.27
CA LYS A 169 -10.01 -14.36 18.72
C LYS A 169 -10.84 -14.90 17.56
N ALA A 170 -11.09 -14.09 16.54
CA ALA A 170 -11.81 -14.52 15.34
C ALA A 170 -11.06 -15.65 14.61
N LEU A 171 -9.74 -15.53 14.43
CA LEU A 171 -8.93 -16.58 13.83
C LEU A 171 -8.93 -17.87 14.65
N GLN A 172 -8.80 -17.78 15.98
CA GLN A 172 -8.89 -18.95 16.86
C GLN A 172 -10.23 -19.70 16.71
N ARG A 173 -11.35 -18.96 16.62
CA ARG A 173 -12.67 -19.56 16.41
C ARG A 173 -12.79 -20.19 15.02
N ALA A 174 -12.30 -19.53 13.96
CA ALA A 174 -12.27 -20.11 12.61
C ALA A 174 -11.46 -21.41 12.56
N ILE A 175 -10.29 -21.46 13.23
CA ILE A 175 -9.45 -22.66 13.34
C ILE A 175 -10.20 -23.79 14.05
N ALA A 176 -10.90 -23.48 15.14
CA ALA A 176 -11.66 -24.47 15.91
C ALA A 176 -12.82 -25.10 15.11
N CYS A 177 -13.42 -24.35 14.17
CA CYS A 177 -14.45 -24.86 13.27
C CYS A 177 -13.90 -25.83 12.20
N GLY A 178 -12.60 -25.79 11.89
CA GLY A 178 -11.97 -26.64 10.88
C GLY A 178 -12.34 -26.29 9.43
N GLY A 179 -12.11 -27.24 8.51
CA GLY A 179 -12.34 -27.05 7.07
C GLY A 179 -11.30 -26.18 6.37
N ALA A 180 -11.58 -25.81 5.12
CA ALA A 180 -10.67 -24.99 4.31
C ALA A 180 -10.45 -23.60 4.93
N GLU A 181 -11.50 -23.00 5.49
CA GLU A 181 -11.44 -21.72 6.18
C GLU A 181 -10.62 -21.79 7.47
N GLY A 182 -10.70 -22.90 8.21
CA GLY A 182 -9.87 -23.14 9.38
C GLY A 182 -8.38 -23.25 9.02
N GLU A 183 -8.04 -23.94 7.93
CA GLU A 183 -6.66 -23.99 7.42
C GLU A 183 -6.16 -22.61 6.97
N ARG A 184 -7.01 -21.83 6.27
CA ARG A 184 -6.69 -20.45 5.91
C ARG A 184 -6.43 -19.60 7.16
N ALA A 185 -7.26 -19.75 8.19
CA ALA A 185 -7.10 -19.02 9.45
C ALA A 185 -5.80 -19.38 10.19
N LYS A 186 -5.30 -20.63 10.09
CA LYS A 186 -3.98 -21.01 10.63
C LYS A 186 -2.86 -20.24 9.93
N VAL A 187 -2.92 -20.11 8.60
CA VAL A 187 -1.94 -19.32 7.84
C VAL A 187 -1.97 -17.86 8.29
N LEU A 188 -3.15 -17.23 8.32
CA LEU A 188 -3.29 -15.84 8.76
C LEU A 188 -2.80 -15.61 10.20
N SER A 189 -3.13 -16.53 11.12
CA SER A 189 -2.69 -16.46 12.52
C SER A 189 -1.17 -16.49 12.64
N LYS A 190 -0.50 -17.29 11.81
CA LYS A 190 0.96 -17.40 11.78
C LYS A 190 1.65 -16.19 11.14
N THR A 191 1.07 -15.61 10.09
CA THR A 191 1.76 -14.61 9.25
C THR A 191 1.36 -13.17 9.51
N ARG A 192 0.18 -12.93 10.10
CA ARG A 192 -0.40 -11.57 10.21
C ARG A 192 -0.56 -11.10 11.64
N LEU A 193 -0.56 -11.96 12.66
CA LEU A 193 -0.66 -11.51 14.05
C LEU A 193 0.73 -11.26 14.66
N PRO A 194 0.87 -10.28 15.58
CA PRO A 194 1.98 -10.26 16.50
C PRO A 194 2.05 -11.55 17.30
N LEU A 195 3.25 -11.99 17.68
CA LEU A 195 3.43 -13.24 18.43
C LEU A 195 2.85 -13.17 19.86
N ARG A 196 2.77 -11.97 20.43
CA ARG A 196 2.30 -11.72 21.79
C ARG A 196 0.97 -10.99 21.77
N GLU A 197 0.21 -11.13 22.85
CA GLU A 197 -0.97 -10.31 23.08
C GLU A 197 -0.56 -8.85 23.29
N ILE A 198 -1.35 -7.95 22.71
CA ILE A 198 -1.12 -6.51 22.73
C ILE A 198 -2.06 -5.86 23.74
N ARG A 199 -1.52 -4.99 24.60
CA ARG A 199 -2.32 -4.29 25.60
C ARG A 199 -3.34 -3.37 24.94
N ASN A 200 -4.53 -3.29 25.53
CA ASN A 200 -5.61 -2.40 25.05
C ASN A 200 -5.17 -0.94 24.91
N GLN A 201 -4.34 -0.44 25.84
CA GLN A 201 -3.81 0.93 25.77
C GLN A 201 -2.93 1.14 24.53
N SER A 202 -2.04 0.20 24.22
CA SER A 202 -1.21 0.24 23.02
C SER A 202 -2.03 0.10 21.75
N MET A 203 -3.05 -0.77 21.73
CA MET A 203 -3.97 -0.85 20.60
C MET A 203 -4.69 0.48 20.37
N SER A 204 -5.20 1.14 21.41
CA SER A 204 -5.84 2.46 21.28
C SER A 204 -4.89 3.50 20.68
N LYS A 205 -3.66 3.59 21.20
CA LYS A 205 -2.63 4.51 20.68
C LYS A 205 -2.25 4.18 19.23
N PHE A 206 -2.20 2.90 18.87
CA PHE A 206 -1.96 2.47 17.49
C PHE A 206 -3.10 2.85 16.56
N LEU A 207 -4.37 2.74 16.99
CA LEU A 207 -5.51 3.21 16.21
C LEU A 207 -5.46 4.72 15.98
N ASP A 208 -5.03 5.50 16.97
CA ASP A 208 -4.83 6.95 16.80
C ASP A 208 -3.70 7.25 15.80
N ALA A 209 -2.60 6.50 15.85
CA ALA A 209 -1.55 6.60 14.84
C ALA A 209 -2.05 6.22 13.44
N LEU A 210 -2.87 5.17 13.31
CA LEU A 210 -3.47 4.78 12.04
C LEU A 210 -4.39 5.88 11.47
N LYS A 211 -5.21 6.53 12.30
CA LYS A 211 -6.02 7.69 11.86
C LYS A 211 -5.14 8.77 11.24
N PHE A 212 -4.01 9.10 11.87
CA PHE A 212 -3.08 10.08 11.32
C PHE A 212 -2.42 9.62 10.02
N ILE A 213 -2.05 8.35 9.90
CA ILE A 213 -1.49 7.79 8.65
C ILE A 213 -2.53 7.88 7.52
N TYR A 214 -3.76 7.44 7.77
CA TYR A 214 -4.82 7.45 6.76
C TYR A 214 -5.24 8.86 6.34
N THR A 215 -5.15 9.83 7.26
CA THR A 215 -5.42 11.25 6.97
C THR A 215 -4.17 12.02 6.49
N LYS A 216 -3.08 11.31 6.15
CA LYS A 216 -1.81 11.87 5.63
C LYS A 216 -1.12 12.86 6.58
N LYS A 217 -1.35 12.74 7.88
CA LYS A 217 -0.73 13.50 8.97
C LYS A 217 0.44 12.71 9.59
N GLU A 218 1.39 12.26 8.77
CA GLU A 218 2.47 11.35 9.19
C GLU A 218 3.36 11.94 10.30
N SER A 219 3.54 13.27 10.34
CA SER A 219 4.26 13.97 11.41
C SER A 219 3.64 13.80 12.80
N GLN A 220 2.32 13.59 12.87
CA GLN A 220 1.58 13.31 14.10
C GLN A 220 1.56 11.81 14.42
N ALA A 221 1.52 10.94 13.40
CA ALA A 221 1.57 9.49 13.59
C ALA A 221 2.92 9.02 14.12
N ARG A 222 4.01 9.54 13.57
CA ARG A 222 5.39 9.11 13.87
C ARG A 222 5.73 9.09 15.36
N PRO A 223 5.53 10.17 16.16
CA PRO A 223 5.84 10.14 17.59
C PRO A 223 5.06 9.07 18.34
N LEU A 224 3.78 8.82 17.98
CA LEU A 224 2.97 7.76 18.60
C LEU A 224 3.53 6.37 18.31
N LEU A 225 3.94 6.10 17.06
CA LEU A 225 4.56 4.82 16.69
C LEU A 225 5.90 4.60 17.41
N LEU A 226 6.72 5.65 17.55
CA LEU A 226 7.97 5.57 18.30
C LEU A 226 7.74 5.28 19.78
N GLU A 227 6.72 5.91 20.36
CA GLU A 227 6.31 5.65 21.74
C GLU A 227 5.83 4.20 21.92
N LEU A 228 5.05 3.68 20.97
CA LEU A 228 4.61 2.28 20.97
C LEU A 228 5.78 1.30 20.91
N LEU A 229 6.78 1.55 20.06
CA LEU A 229 7.97 0.68 19.99
C LEU A 229 8.79 0.72 21.29
N ARG A 230 8.81 1.85 21.99
CA ARG A 230 9.47 1.97 23.29
C ARG A 230 8.70 1.22 24.37
N ASP A 231 7.39 1.41 24.43
CA ASP A 231 6.55 0.91 25.52
C ASP A 231 6.16 -0.58 25.33
N GLU A 232 6.10 -1.05 24.08
CA GLU A 232 5.71 -2.41 23.70
C GLU A 232 6.39 -2.86 22.41
N ALA A 233 7.70 -3.13 22.50
CA ALA A 233 8.53 -3.52 21.35
C ALA A 233 8.05 -4.78 20.60
N GLY A 234 7.22 -5.63 21.21
CA GLY A 234 6.61 -6.81 20.59
C GLY A 234 5.35 -6.53 19.77
N PHE A 235 4.95 -5.25 19.62
CA PHE A 235 3.84 -4.88 18.75
C PHE A 235 4.29 -4.75 17.29
N ASP A 236 4.38 -5.92 16.64
CA ASP A 236 4.92 -6.10 15.30
C ASP A 236 4.33 -5.18 14.21
N TRP A 237 3.05 -4.80 14.32
CA TRP A 237 2.36 -3.98 13.30
C TRP A 237 2.84 -2.52 13.27
N VAL A 238 3.55 -2.08 14.32
CA VAL A 238 4.09 -0.72 14.41
C VAL A 238 5.28 -0.55 13.47
N TYR A 239 6.15 -1.57 13.34
CA TYR A 239 7.38 -1.46 12.56
C TYR A 239 7.14 -1.17 11.08
N PRO A 240 6.26 -1.89 10.34
CA PRO A 240 6.03 -1.63 8.91
C PRO A 240 5.47 -0.23 8.68
N ARG A 241 4.59 0.24 9.57
CA ARG A 241 3.99 1.59 9.47
C ARG A 241 5.05 2.66 9.66
N LEU A 242 5.90 2.52 10.67
CA LEU A 242 6.99 3.47 10.90
C LEU A 242 8.02 3.42 9.77
N ALA A 243 8.40 2.22 9.30
CA ALA A 243 9.36 2.06 8.21
C ALA A 243 8.91 2.75 6.92
N LEU A 244 7.62 2.67 6.58
CA LEU A 244 7.08 3.37 5.41
C LEU A 244 7.13 4.91 5.56
N ILE A 245 6.90 5.45 6.77
CA ILE A 245 7.04 6.89 7.06
C ILE A 245 8.52 7.34 6.98
N GLU A 246 9.44 6.54 7.51
CA GLU A 246 10.88 6.84 7.41
C GLU A 246 11.33 6.75 5.94
N LEU A 247 10.87 5.74 5.20
CA LEU A 247 11.17 5.57 3.78
C LEU A 247 10.65 6.75 2.93
N SER A 248 9.41 7.18 3.11
CA SER A 248 8.83 8.34 2.40
C SER A 248 9.59 9.64 2.71
N SER A 249 10.16 9.75 3.91
CA SER A 249 11.00 10.88 4.33
C SER A 249 12.42 10.84 3.73
N GLY A 250 12.82 9.72 3.15
CA GLY A 250 14.16 9.49 2.56
C GLY A 250 15.13 8.72 3.47
N GLU A 251 14.67 8.25 4.63
CA GLU A 251 15.49 7.55 5.63
C GLU A 251 15.52 6.03 5.35
N GLU A 252 16.11 5.63 4.20
CA GLU A 252 16.17 4.24 3.71
C GLU A 252 16.79 3.29 4.76
N GLU A 253 17.93 3.68 5.34
CA GLU A 253 18.67 2.84 6.28
C GLU A 253 17.85 2.53 7.54
N ARG A 254 17.12 3.53 8.04
CA ARG A 254 16.26 3.36 9.21
C ARG A 254 15.07 2.47 8.91
N ALA A 255 14.46 2.60 7.72
CA ALA A 255 13.40 1.71 7.29
C ALA A 255 13.87 0.24 7.25
N ARG A 256 15.10 0.00 6.76
CA ARG A 256 15.74 -1.33 6.75
C ARG A 256 16.01 -1.86 8.16
N ASP A 257 16.54 -1.05 9.07
CA ASP A 257 16.79 -1.44 10.46
C ASP A 257 15.49 -1.89 11.16
N LEU A 258 14.40 -1.13 10.99
CA LEU A 258 13.10 -1.48 11.56
C LEU A 258 12.60 -2.85 11.06
N MET A 259 12.78 -3.15 9.78
CA MET A 259 12.39 -4.45 9.20
C MET A 259 13.30 -5.58 9.68
N ALA A 260 14.60 -5.34 9.80
CA ALA A 260 15.54 -6.32 10.35
C ALA A 260 15.19 -6.69 11.80
N ARG A 261 14.83 -5.69 12.61
CA ARG A 261 14.35 -5.88 13.99
C ARG A 261 13.05 -6.67 14.03
N LEU A 262 12.07 -6.31 13.21
CA LEU A 262 10.81 -7.04 13.13
C LEU A 262 11.02 -8.50 12.71
N ILE A 263 11.84 -8.78 11.71
CA ILE A 263 12.11 -10.16 11.25
C ILE A 263 12.81 -10.98 12.34
N LYS A 264 13.68 -10.37 13.14
CA LYS A 264 14.33 -11.03 14.27
C LYS A 264 13.32 -11.48 15.33
N GLU A 265 12.30 -10.67 15.59
CA GLU A 265 11.23 -11.01 16.53
C GLU A 265 10.19 -11.97 15.93
N ASN A 266 9.78 -11.72 14.69
CA ASN A 266 8.76 -12.47 13.98
C ASN A 266 9.15 -12.70 12.51
N ALA A 267 9.88 -13.79 12.28
CA ALA A 267 10.36 -14.18 10.96
C ALA A 267 9.25 -14.58 9.96
N ASN A 268 7.99 -14.72 10.42
CA ASN A 268 6.84 -15.04 9.58
C ASN A 268 5.96 -13.83 9.25
N SER A 269 6.33 -12.62 9.70
CA SER A 269 5.54 -11.42 9.46
C SER A 269 5.45 -11.08 7.97
N ILE A 270 4.27 -11.27 7.37
CA ILE A 270 4.06 -10.94 5.96
C ILE A 270 4.26 -9.44 5.69
N PHE A 271 3.91 -8.60 6.66
CA PHE A 271 4.07 -7.15 6.56
C PHE A 271 5.54 -6.73 6.54
N ALA A 272 6.44 -7.50 7.17
CA ALA A 272 7.87 -7.21 7.14
C ALA A 272 8.42 -7.38 5.71
N TYR A 273 8.15 -8.54 5.11
CA TYR A 273 8.67 -8.84 3.77
C TYR A 273 8.01 -8.01 2.68
N SER A 274 6.71 -7.70 2.79
CA SER A 274 6.06 -6.79 1.84
C SER A 274 6.64 -5.37 1.91
N THR A 275 6.95 -4.89 3.11
CA THR A 275 7.63 -3.60 3.29
C THR A 275 9.05 -3.63 2.74
N LEU A 276 9.79 -4.74 2.93
CA LEU A 276 11.11 -4.90 2.30
C LEU A 276 11.02 -4.89 0.77
N VAL A 277 10.02 -5.55 0.16
CA VAL A 277 9.78 -5.44 -1.28
C VAL A 277 9.62 -3.97 -1.71
N THR A 278 8.87 -3.16 -0.95
CA THR A 278 8.72 -1.72 -1.21
C THR A 278 10.06 -0.98 -1.09
N ILE A 279 10.85 -1.27 -0.06
CA ILE A 279 12.18 -0.66 0.15
C ILE A 279 13.12 -1.02 -1.01
N GLU A 280 13.19 -2.30 -1.40
CA GLU A 280 14.06 -2.74 -2.50
C GLU A 280 13.61 -2.16 -3.84
N LEU A 281 12.30 -2.03 -4.08
CA LEU A 281 11.77 -1.38 -5.26
C LEU A 281 12.20 0.10 -5.31
N ALA A 282 12.04 0.84 -4.20
CA ALA A 282 12.46 2.24 -4.11
C ALA A 282 13.98 2.41 -4.34
N ALA A 283 14.78 1.51 -3.77
CA ALA A 283 16.23 1.48 -3.92
C ALA A 283 16.72 0.86 -5.25
N TRP A 284 15.80 0.38 -6.09
CA TRP A 284 16.06 -0.35 -7.34
C TRP A 284 16.97 -1.58 -7.18
N GLN A 285 16.83 -2.30 -6.08
CA GLN A 285 17.60 -3.51 -5.75
C GLN A 285 16.83 -4.77 -6.13
N ILE A 286 16.63 -4.99 -7.43
CA ILE A 286 15.73 -6.05 -7.96
C ILE A 286 16.15 -7.46 -7.51
N GLY A 287 17.45 -7.74 -7.39
CA GLY A 287 17.93 -9.03 -6.90
C GLY A 287 17.61 -9.30 -5.41
N ALA A 288 17.55 -8.26 -4.58
CA ALA A 288 17.09 -8.39 -3.20
C ALA A 288 15.56 -8.50 -3.13
N MET A 289 14.86 -7.73 -3.97
CA MET A 289 13.41 -7.77 -4.12
C MET A 289 12.93 -9.20 -4.44
N GLU A 290 13.58 -9.89 -5.38
CA GLU A 290 13.27 -11.27 -5.76
C GLU A 290 13.23 -12.22 -4.54
N LYS A 291 14.25 -12.14 -3.67
CA LYS A 291 14.33 -12.97 -2.46
C LYS A 291 13.15 -12.72 -1.52
N HIS A 292 12.71 -11.48 -1.38
CA HIS A 292 11.58 -11.13 -0.52
C HIS A 292 10.24 -11.55 -1.15
N VAL A 293 10.09 -11.46 -2.47
CA VAL A 293 8.93 -11.99 -3.20
C VAL A 293 8.81 -13.51 -3.02
N THR A 294 9.92 -14.25 -3.17
CA THR A 294 9.94 -15.69 -2.88
C THR A 294 9.50 -15.97 -1.44
N LYS A 295 9.98 -15.17 -0.48
CA LYS A 295 9.58 -15.36 0.92
C LYS A 295 8.09 -15.09 1.16
N LEU A 296 7.51 -14.10 0.50
CA LEU A 296 6.07 -13.83 0.56
C LEU A 296 5.24 -15.01 0.02
N LEU A 297 5.67 -15.60 -1.10
CA LEU A 297 5.03 -16.79 -1.68
C LEU A 297 5.07 -18.00 -0.73
N GLU A 298 6.18 -18.21 -0.01
CA GLU A 298 6.29 -19.26 1.01
C GLU A 298 5.38 -19.03 2.21
N LEU A 299 5.21 -17.77 2.62
CA LEU A 299 4.40 -17.43 3.80
C LEU A 299 2.91 -17.51 3.49
N ASP A 300 2.48 -16.90 2.38
CA ASP A 300 1.07 -16.82 1.98
C ASP A 300 0.96 -16.41 0.50
N SER A 301 0.87 -17.39 -0.40
CA SER A 301 0.82 -17.16 -1.85
C SER A 301 -0.43 -16.44 -2.33
N VAL A 302 -1.52 -16.45 -1.54
CA VAL A 302 -2.80 -15.83 -1.90
C VAL A 302 -3.04 -14.50 -1.18
N ALA A 303 -2.09 -14.05 -0.36
CA ALA A 303 -2.18 -12.75 0.28
C ALA A 303 -2.15 -11.62 -0.77
N PRO A 304 -2.93 -10.54 -0.57
CA PRO A 304 -2.93 -9.39 -1.47
C PRO A 304 -1.53 -8.79 -1.68
N GLU A 305 -0.72 -8.73 -0.61
CA GLU A 305 0.63 -8.19 -0.66
C GLU A 305 1.56 -9.06 -1.53
N THR A 306 1.42 -10.38 -1.44
CA THR A 306 2.20 -11.34 -2.22
C THR A 306 1.86 -11.24 -3.70
N ILE A 307 0.57 -11.25 -4.03
CA ILE A 307 0.08 -11.12 -5.40
C ILE A 307 0.58 -9.80 -6.01
N GLN A 308 0.48 -8.70 -5.26
CA GLN A 308 0.94 -7.40 -5.72
C GLN A 308 2.45 -7.38 -5.95
N ALA A 309 3.23 -7.94 -5.01
CA ALA A 309 4.69 -8.01 -5.13
C ALA A 309 5.13 -8.84 -6.34
N GLU A 310 4.50 -9.98 -6.57
CA GLU A 310 4.75 -10.84 -7.73
C GLU A 310 4.42 -10.14 -9.05
N GLN A 311 3.28 -9.43 -9.12
CA GLN A 311 2.88 -8.69 -10.31
C GLN A 311 3.89 -7.59 -10.66
N ILE A 312 4.34 -6.80 -9.68
CA ILE A 312 5.35 -5.75 -9.90
C ILE A 312 6.69 -6.37 -10.31
N PHE A 313 7.12 -7.45 -9.66
CA PHE A 313 8.37 -8.12 -10.01
C PHE A 313 8.33 -8.71 -11.43
N SER A 314 7.24 -9.38 -11.78
CA SER A 314 6.99 -9.93 -13.10
C SER A 314 6.96 -8.84 -14.18
N LEU A 315 6.33 -7.69 -13.88
CA LEU A 315 6.36 -6.50 -14.72
C LEU A 315 7.81 -6.10 -15.04
N ILE A 316 8.66 -5.94 -14.02
CA ILE A 316 10.05 -5.50 -14.19
C ILE A 316 10.84 -6.49 -15.06
N CYS A 317 10.69 -7.79 -14.78
CA CYS A 317 11.40 -8.85 -15.51
C CYS A 317 10.96 -8.97 -16.98
N GLN A 318 9.68 -8.77 -17.30
CA GLN A 318 9.14 -8.95 -18.64
C GLN A 318 9.31 -7.75 -19.57
N THR A 319 9.56 -6.55 -19.03
CA THR A 319 9.56 -5.29 -19.79
C THR A 319 10.95 -4.74 -20.06
N GLY A 320 12.00 -5.51 -19.78
CA GLY A 320 13.38 -5.05 -19.94
C GLY A 320 13.77 -3.94 -18.96
N LEU A 321 13.02 -3.76 -17.87
CA LEU A 321 13.30 -2.76 -16.84
C LEU A 321 14.42 -3.20 -15.88
N ARG A 322 14.87 -4.46 -15.92
CA ARG A 322 16.02 -4.93 -15.13
C ARG A 322 17.28 -4.10 -15.40
#